data_AF-A0A9W4SE09-F1
#
_entry.id   AF-A0A9W4SE09-F1
#
_cell.length_a   1.000
_cell.length_b   1.000
_cell.length_c   1.000
_cell.angle_alpha   90.00
_cell.angle_beta   90.00
_cell.angle_gamma   90.00
#
_symmetry.space_group_name_H-M   'P 1'
#
loop_
_entity.id
_entity.type
_entity.pdbx_description
1 polymer ?
#
loop_
_entity_poly.entity_id
_entity_poly.type
_entity_poly.pdbx_seq_one_letter_code
_entity_poly.pdbx_strand_id
1 'polypeptide(L)'
;MAERIGIDLEKLNNKLKNLLEENNRLKQQHKDFQKENRETLRINSELKNKLQEKDDQLEKLQQKVQNLEAQKNEFEMLSQTLEKTLEMLEWSNSYNKDEILVVVGFDFGTTYSGFAYCHISKPQEIYAHDQWPESLVKKQMQRNGNYKRPVELFKLCLCQPHPLPPLLDYKKAITDYFREIGKEMKKTIATWYPGIDFLKNVLLVLTKFHEGKTALRSEMLCGSTFVDKEFIEYLSRKLGNSAMEMFRENHYEQMQFLIQEFCKSCKWPFTGEKQDFSSYELDLDVSAPMLKKYITNDMIEKIEEDEWIIEIGFNDIKSMFDPVVEKILNLIHKQLNSSLETCSAMFLIGGFSESKYLQRRIKENFAHRVHTILVPGSPIVTIELGAVIYDEKRSKKYDGYGNLIEAVDADLAKQSMCQKN
;
A
#
# COMPACT_ATOMS: atom_id res chain seq x y z
N MET A 1 41.82 -49.88 95.13
CA MET A 1 40.54 -49.49 94.49
C MET A 1 40.28 -47.99 94.65
N ALA A 2 40.44 -47.41 95.85
CA ALA A 2 40.23 -45.98 96.12
C ALA A 2 41.18 -45.01 95.37
N GLU A 3 42.48 -45.30 95.24
CA GLU A 3 43.42 -44.43 94.48
C GLU A 3 43.11 -44.33 92.99
N ARG A 4 42.67 -45.43 92.36
CA ARG A 4 42.28 -45.47 90.94
C ARG A 4 41.08 -44.58 90.67
N ILE A 5 40.11 -44.58 91.59
CA ILE A 5 38.89 -43.75 91.54
C ILE A 5 39.25 -42.26 91.73
N GLY A 6 40.20 -41.92 92.61
CA GLY A 6 40.67 -40.55 92.80
C GLY A 6 41.34 -39.96 91.56
N ILE A 7 42.23 -40.73 90.91
CA ILE A 7 42.90 -40.34 89.66
C ILE A 7 41.89 -40.17 88.51
N ASP A 8 40.87 -41.04 88.42
CA ASP A 8 39.83 -40.95 87.40
C ASP A 8 38.90 -39.73 87.60
N LEU A 9 38.56 -39.39 88.86
CA LEU A 9 37.80 -38.19 89.20
C LEU A 9 38.56 -36.89 88.89
N GLU A 10 39.86 -36.85 89.16
CA GLU A 10 40.70 -35.70 88.86
C GLU A 10 40.87 -35.49 87.34
N LYS A 11 41.04 -36.59 86.58
CA LYS A 11 40.99 -36.57 85.10
C LYS A 11 39.66 -36.04 84.57
N LEU A 12 38.55 -36.45 85.18
CA LEU A 12 37.21 -36.00 84.79
C LEU A 12 37.02 -34.51 85.08
N ASN A 13 37.48 -34.03 86.24
CA ASN A 13 37.39 -32.63 86.63
C ASN A 13 38.24 -31.72 85.71
N ASN A 14 39.45 -32.16 85.34
CA ASN A 14 40.30 -31.46 84.38
C ASN A 14 39.68 -31.41 82.98
N LYS A 15 39.04 -32.50 82.52
CA LYS A 15 38.26 -32.49 81.27
C LYS A 15 37.08 -31.51 81.34
N LEU A 16 36.35 -31.49 82.45
CA LEU A 16 35.21 -30.59 82.64
C LEU A 16 35.65 -29.12 82.61
N LYS A 17 36.77 -28.79 83.24
CA LYS A 17 37.35 -27.45 83.24
C LYS A 17 37.76 -27.00 81.83
N ASN A 18 38.45 -27.87 81.07
CA ASN A 18 38.81 -27.60 79.68
C ASN A 18 37.56 -27.39 78.80
N LEU A 19 36.53 -28.23 78.94
CA LEU A 19 35.27 -28.08 78.21
C LEU A 19 34.55 -26.78 78.56
N LEU A 20 34.62 -26.33 79.82
CA LEU A 20 34.02 -25.06 80.25
C LEU A 20 34.76 -23.86 79.65
N GLU A 21 36.09 -23.88 79.63
CA GLU A 21 36.91 -22.85 78.98
C GLU A 21 36.64 -22.79 77.47
N GLU A 22 36.55 -23.95 76.81
CA GLU A 22 36.22 -24.04 75.39
C GLU A 22 34.79 -23.53 75.09
N ASN A 23 33.81 -23.85 75.93
CA ASN A 23 32.44 -23.34 75.79
C ASN A 23 32.37 -21.82 75.93
N ASN A 24 33.14 -21.25 76.86
CA ASN A 24 33.22 -19.79 77.02
C ASN A 24 33.89 -19.13 75.81
N ARG A 25 34.93 -19.75 75.25
CA ARG A 25 35.58 -19.29 74.01
C ARG A 25 34.63 -19.32 72.82
N LEU A 26 33.88 -20.42 72.65
CA LEU A 26 32.87 -20.55 71.59
C LEU A 26 31.75 -19.52 71.73
N LYS A 27 31.28 -19.24 72.96
CA LYS A 27 30.30 -18.18 73.22
C LYS A 27 30.80 -16.80 72.80
N GLN A 28 32.08 -16.50 73.05
CA GLN A 28 32.66 -15.23 72.64
C GLN A 28 32.78 -15.14 71.12
N GLN A 29 33.29 -16.19 70.47
CA GLN A 29 33.35 -16.26 69.00
C GLN A 29 31.97 -16.11 68.36
N HIS A 30 30.93 -16.69 68.96
CA HIS A 30 29.56 -16.54 68.46
C HIS A 30 29.08 -15.09 68.54
N LYS A 31 29.40 -14.35 69.61
CA LYS A 31 29.07 -12.92 69.73
C LYS A 31 29.80 -12.08 68.69
N ASP A 32 31.08 -12.38 68.44
CA ASP A 32 31.88 -11.66 67.44
C ASP A 32 31.32 -11.91 66.03
N PHE A 33 31.00 -13.16 65.70
CA PHE A 33 30.35 -13.52 64.44
C PHE A 33 28.99 -12.83 64.25
N GLN A 34 28.18 -12.73 65.31
CA GLN A 34 26.91 -11.99 65.26
C GLN A 34 27.12 -10.48 65.00
N LYS A 35 28.24 -9.91 65.47
CA LYS A 35 28.57 -8.50 65.22
C LYS A 35 29.01 -8.30 63.77
N GLU A 36 29.89 -9.17 63.25
CA GLU A 36 30.29 -9.14 61.83
C GLU A 36 29.08 -9.29 60.90
N ASN A 37 28.19 -10.25 61.17
CA ASN A 37 27.01 -10.47 60.35
C ASN A 37 26.08 -9.24 60.32
N ARG A 38 25.93 -8.52 61.44
CA ARG A 38 25.17 -7.25 61.47
C ARG A 38 25.81 -6.17 60.61
N GLU A 39 27.14 -6.07 60.62
CA GLU A 39 27.85 -5.11 59.79
C GLU A 39 27.75 -5.47 58.30
N THR A 40 27.86 -6.74 57.94
CA THR A 40 27.64 -7.21 56.57
C THR A 40 26.23 -6.90 56.07
N LEU A 41 25.20 -7.11 56.90
CA LEU A 41 23.82 -6.76 56.54
C LEU A 41 23.65 -5.26 56.29
N ARG A 42 24.29 -4.43 57.11
CA ARG A 42 24.31 -2.98 56.92
C ARG A 42 24.96 -2.60 55.58
N ILE A 43 26.17 -3.10 55.31
CA ILE A 43 26.90 -2.83 54.06
C ILE A 43 26.07 -3.27 52.85
N ASN A 44 25.46 -4.45 52.91
CA ASN A 44 24.60 -4.95 51.84
C ASN A 44 23.40 -4.04 51.58
N SER A 45 22.79 -3.47 52.64
CA SER A 45 21.70 -2.51 52.49
C SER A 45 22.16 -1.21 51.83
N GLU A 46 23.34 -0.70 52.21
CA GLU A 46 23.92 0.51 51.60
C GLU A 46 24.29 0.29 50.12
N LEU A 47 24.87 -0.88 49.78
CA LEU A 47 25.18 -1.24 48.40
C LEU A 47 23.91 -1.39 47.54
N LYS A 48 22.84 -1.97 48.09
CA LYS A 48 21.55 -2.11 47.40
C LYS A 48 20.96 -0.74 47.06
N ASN A 49 21.01 0.21 47.98
CA ASN A 49 20.52 1.57 47.73
C ASN A 49 21.36 2.28 46.65
N LYS A 50 22.69 2.12 46.69
CA LYS A 50 23.59 2.66 45.65
C LYS A 50 23.34 2.03 44.28
N LEU A 51 23.02 0.74 44.23
CA LEU A 51 22.68 0.06 42.99
C LEU A 51 21.38 0.61 42.41
N GLN A 52 20.35 0.78 43.23
CA GLN A 52 19.08 1.37 42.79
C GLN A 52 19.26 2.78 42.23
N GLU A 53 20.06 3.62 42.89
CA GLU A 53 20.33 4.98 42.39
C GLU A 53 21.07 4.97 41.03
N LYS A 54 21.92 3.97 40.80
CA LYS A 54 22.59 3.77 39.51
C LYS A 54 21.62 3.29 38.43
N ASP A 55 20.68 2.42 38.77
CA ASP A 55 19.65 1.95 37.83
C ASP A 55 18.72 3.11 37.40
N ASP A 56 18.28 3.94 38.35
CA ASP A 56 17.46 5.13 38.05
C ASP A 56 18.22 6.15 37.16
N GLN A 57 19.54 6.28 37.34
CA GLN A 57 20.39 7.11 36.48
C GLN A 57 20.52 6.52 35.06
N LEU A 58 20.64 5.19 34.96
CA LEU A 58 20.74 4.50 33.68
C LEU A 58 19.46 4.65 32.86
N GLU A 59 18.29 4.54 33.49
CA GLU A 59 16.99 4.72 32.83
C GLU A 59 16.84 6.15 32.27
N LYS A 60 17.22 7.17 33.05
CA LYS A 60 17.24 8.56 32.57
C LYS A 60 18.18 8.77 31.38
N LEU A 61 19.35 8.13 31.40
CA LEU A 61 20.30 8.20 30.29
C LEU A 61 19.75 7.49 29.05
N GLN A 62 19.12 6.33 29.19
CA GLN A 62 18.48 5.60 28.08
C GLN A 62 17.39 6.44 27.42
N GLN A 63 16.53 7.09 28.20
CA GLN A 63 15.50 7.99 27.65
C GLN A 63 16.12 9.16 26.88
N LYS A 64 17.22 9.72 27.39
CA LYS A 64 17.93 10.81 26.71
C LYS A 64 18.57 10.36 25.39
N VAL A 65 19.11 9.15 25.33
CA VAL A 65 19.65 8.55 24.11
C VAL A 65 18.53 8.36 23.07
N GLN A 66 17.39 7.81 23.45
CA GLN A 66 16.24 7.65 22.55
C GLN A 66 15.77 8.99 21.96
N ASN A 67 15.70 10.03 22.79
CA ASN A 67 15.32 11.38 22.32
C ASN A 67 16.35 11.95 21.33
N LEU A 68 17.65 11.74 21.58
CA LEU A 68 18.70 12.17 20.67
C LEU A 68 18.69 11.38 19.35
N GLU A 69 18.38 10.09 19.39
CA GLU A 69 18.21 9.26 18.19
C GLU A 69 17.02 9.73 17.34
N ALA A 70 15.90 10.09 17.98
CA ALA A 70 14.75 10.67 17.29
C ALA A 70 15.12 11.98 16.59
N GLN A 71 15.83 12.88 17.27
CA GLN A 71 16.30 14.14 16.69
C GLN A 71 17.29 13.92 15.53
N LYS A 72 18.19 12.94 15.65
CA LYS A 72 19.12 12.57 14.58
C LYS A 72 18.36 12.13 13.32
N ASN A 73 17.34 11.29 13.48
CA ASN A 73 16.52 10.81 12.36
C ASN A 73 15.76 11.95 11.67
N GLU A 74 15.24 12.93 12.43
CA GLU A 74 14.61 14.14 11.86
C GLU A 74 15.61 14.96 11.02
N PHE A 75 16.83 15.17 11.55
CA PHE A 75 17.86 15.92 10.84
C PHE A 75 18.31 15.21 9.55
N GLU A 76 18.45 13.89 9.58
CA GLU A 76 18.82 13.10 8.40
C GLU A 76 17.74 13.16 7.31
N MET A 77 16.46 13.16 7.70
CA MET A 77 15.33 13.35 6.78
C MET A 77 15.32 14.75 6.15
N LEU A 78 15.59 15.78 6.95
CA LEU A 78 15.71 17.17 6.47
C LEU A 78 16.87 17.31 5.47
N SER A 79 18.02 16.71 5.76
CA SER A 79 19.19 16.73 4.87
C SER A 79 18.87 16.11 3.51
N GLN A 80 18.27 14.91 3.50
CA GLN A 80 17.86 14.24 2.25
C GLN A 80 16.82 15.06 1.46
N THR A 81 15.94 15.77 2.15
CA THR A 81 14.94 16.64 1.52
C THR A 81 15.61 17.85 0.87
N LEU A 82 16.61 18.43 1.53
CA LEU A 82 17.34 19.58 1.03
C LEU A 82 18.17 19.21 -0.22
N GLU A 83 18.88 18.07 -0.18
CA GLU A 83 19.65 17.55 -1.33
C GLU A 83 18.76 17.38 -2.57
N LYS A 84 17.61 16.73 -2.43
CA LYS A 84 16.64 16.57 -3.52
C LYS A 84 16.12 17.90 -4.04
N THR A 85 15.88 18.86 -3.15
CA THR A 85 15.40 20.20 -3.54
C THR A 85 16.46 20.94 -4.36
N LEU A 86 17.74 20.83 -3.98
CA LEU A 86 18.85 21.38 -4.75
C LEU A 86 18.95 20.73 -6.14
N GLU A 87 18.90 19.39 -6.23
CA GLU A 87 18.91 18.68 -7.51
C GLU A 87 17.75 19.14 -8.42
N MET A 88 16.55 19.35 -7.86
CA MET A 88 15.40 19.88 -8.61
C MET A 88 15.62 21.30 -9.12
N LEU A 89 16.21 22.18 -8.31
CA LEU A 89 16.52 23.57 -8.69
C LEU A 89 17.61 23.64 -9.77
N GLU A 90 18.61 22.76 -9.70
CA GLU A 90 19.63 22.64 -10.74
C GLU A 90 19.03 22.14 -12.06
N TRP A 91 18.14 21.15 -12.00
CA TRP A 91 17.44 20.63 -13.17
C TRP A 91 16.50 21.66 -13.80
N SER A 92 15.72 22.40 -12.99
CA SER A 92 14.79 23.42 -13.49
C SER A 92 15.53 24.58 -14.18
N ASN A 93 16.71 24.95 -13.70
CA ASN A 93 17.57 25.96 -14.33
C ASN A 93 18.22 25.48 -15.64
N SER A 94 18.35 24.16 -15.84
CA SER A 94 18.84 23.56 -17.08
C SER A 94 17.73 23.25 -18.10
N TYR A 95 16.46 23.38 -17.72
CA TYR A 95 15.33 22.99 -18.55
C TYR A 95 15.07 24.02 -19.65
N ASN A 96 15.39 23.65 -20.90
CA ASN A 96 15.12 24.49 -22.06
C ASN A 96 13.81 24.05 -22.74
N LYS A 97 12.78 24.89 -22.66
CA LYS A 97 11.45 24.61 -23.23
C LYS A 97 11.50 24.49 -24.77
N ASP A 98 12.47 25.13 -25.42
CA ASP A 98 12.63 25.10 -26.87
C ASP A 98 13.22 23.79 -27.40
N GLU A 99 13.73 22.94 -26.50
CA GLU A 99 14.24 21.60 -26.83
C GLU A 99 13.17 20.51 -26.74
N ILE A 100 11.95 20.83 -26.26
CA ILE A 100 10.86 19.86 -26.21
C ILE A 100 10.35 19.59 -27.62
N LEU A 101 10.32 18.31 -27.97
CA LEU A 101 9.85 17.81 -29.26
C LEU A 101 8.65 16.88 -29.11
N VAL A 102 8.51 16.24 -27.95
CA VAL A 102 7.44 15.26 -27.66
C VAL A 102 6.77 15.60 -26.33
N VAL A 103 5.44 15.51 -26.28
CA VAL A 103 4.67 15.58 -25.02
C VAL A 103 4.11 14.21 -24.72
N VAL A 104 4.18 13.79 -23.45
CA VAL A 104 3.62 12.53 -22.95
C VAL A 104 2.66 12.86 -21.81
N GLY A 105 1.37 12.60 -21.99
CA GLY A 105 0.42 12.57 -20.88
C GLY A 105 0.41 11.17 -20.26
N PHE A 106 0.49 11.06 -18.93
CA PHE A 106 0.49 9.80 -18.21
C PHE A 106 -0.53 9.83 -17.08
N ASP A 107 -1.39 8.82 -17.04
CA ASP A 107 -2.38 8.61 -15.99
C ASP A 107 -2.12 7.34 -15.18
N PHE A 108 -2.23 7.50 -13.86
CA PHE A 108 -2.18 6.41 -12.91
C PHE A 108 -3.58 5.86 -12.68
N GLY A 109 -4.12 5.12 -13.63
CA GLY A 109 -5.38 4.44 -13.41
C GLY A 109 -5.27 3.36 -12.33
N THR A 110 -6.39 3.08 -11.66
CA THR A 110 -6.48 2.11 -10.56
C THR A 110 -6.30 0.67 -11.04
N THR A 111 -6.79 0.35 -12.23
CA THR A 111 -6.65 -0.99 -12.85
C THR A 111 -5.47 -1.03 -13.83
N TYR A 112 -5.36 -0.05 -14.71
CA TYR A 112 -4.28 0.10 -15.70
C TYR A 112 -3.75 1.51 -15.68
N SER A 113 -2.45 1.64 -15.94
CA SER A 113 -1.83 2.94 -16.16
C SER A 113 -1.60 3.07 -17.66
N GLY A 114 -1.91 4.24 -18.18
CA GLY A 114 -1.86 4.53 -19.61
C GLY A 114 -1.06 5.79 -19.85
N PHE A 115 -0.41 5.88 -21.01
CA PHE A 115 0.16 7.14 -21.46
C PHE A 115 -0.20 7.40 -22.92
N ALA A 116 -0.41 8.67 -23.25
CA ALA A 116 -0.56 9.15 -24.61
C ALA A 116 0.59 10.09 -24.94
N TYR A 117 1.00 10.14 -26.20
CA TYR A 117 2.12 10.96 -26.62
C TYR A 117 1.97 11.48 -28.04
N CYS A 118 2.55 12.66 -28.31
CA CYS A 118 2.60 13.23 -29.65
C CYS A 118 3.86 14.07 -29.86
N HIS A 119 4.26 14.21 -31.11
CA HIS A 119 5.29 15.18 -31.49
C HIS A 119 4.68 16.58 -31.59
N ILE A 120 5.37 17.61 -31.08
CA ILE A 120 4.85 19.00 -31.04
C ILE A 120 4.62 19.58 -32.44
N SER A 121 5.42 19.17 -33.43
CA SER A 121 5.20 19.56 -34.83
C SER A 121 3.97 18.90 -35.48
N LYS A 122 3.43 17.84 -34.86
CA LYS A 122 2.29 17.05 -35.36
C LYS A 122 1.27 16.80 -34.25
N PRO A 123 0.67 17.85 -33.69
CA PRO A 123 -0.17 17.74 -32.50
C PRO A 123 -1.50 17.00 -32.71
N GLN A 124 -1.88 16.73 -33.97
CA GLN A 124 -3.06 15.94 -34.29
C GLN A 124 -2.77 14.44 -34.42
N GLU A 125 -1.48 14.05 -34.47
CA GLU A 125 -1.04 12.66 -34.48
C GLU A 125 -0.71 12.23 -33.05
N ILE A 126 -1.76 11.93 -32.27
CA ILE A 126 -1.61 11.50 -30.87
C ILE A 126 -1.77 9.99 -30.80
N TYR A 127 -0.79 9.34 -30.19
CA TYR A 127 -0.72 7.90 -30.04
C TYR A 127 -0.94 7.54 -28.58
N ALA A 128 -1.77 6.53 -28.34
CA ALA A 128 -2.02 5.98 -27.01
C ALA A 128 -1.24 4.68 -26.84
N HIS A 129 -0.66 4.49 -25.66
CA HIS A 129 -0.12 3.22 -25.21
C HIS A 129 -0.94 2.72 -24.02
N ASP A 130 -1.96 1.92 -24.35
CA ASP A 130 -2.88 1.27 -23.41
C ASP A 130 -2.77 -0.28 -23.45
N GLN A 131 -2.09 -0.84 -24.46
CA GLN A 131 -1.86 -2.28 -24.61
C GLN A 131 -0.48 -2.71 -24.09
N TRP A 132 -0.49 -3.30 -22.88
CA TRP A 132 0.68 -3.92 -22.30
C TRP A 132 0.94 -5.29 -22.94
N PRO A 133 2.17 -5.62 -23.40
CA PRO A 133 2.45 -6.90 -24.03
C PRO A 133 2.04 -8.08 -23.13
N GLU A 134 1.15 -8.96 -23.61
CA GLU A 134 0.80 -10.21 -22.92
C GLU A 134 2.04 -11.06 -22.57
N SER A 135 3.15 -10.89 -23.30
CA SER A 135 4.41 -11.56 -23.00
C SER A 135 5.06 -11.12 -21.69
N LEU A 136 4.75 -9.92 -21.18
CA LEU A 136 5.11 -9.54 -19.82
C LEU A 136 4.24 -10.35 -18.84
N VAL A 137 2.94 -10.47 -19.08
CA VAL A 137 2.01 -11.27 -18.25
C VAL A 137 2.34 -12.78 -18.28
N LYS A 138 2.72 -13.34 -19.45
CA LYS A 138 2.95 -14.78 -19.68
C LYS A 138 4.38 -15.25 -19.39
N LYS A 139 5.45 -14.45 -19.63
CA LYS A 139 6.83 -14.84 -19.27
C LYS A 139 7.14 -14.74 -17.77
N GLN A 140 6.21 -14.18 -16.99
CA GLN A 140 6.30 -14.01 -15.53
C GLN A 140 5.96 -15.28 -14.74
N MET A 141 5.44 -16.33 -15.40
CA MET A 141 4.79 -17.47 -14.72
C MET A 141 5.67 -18.73 -14.55
N GLN A 142 6.94 -18.71 -14.96
CA GLN A 142 7.85 -19.86 -14.77
C GLN A 142 9.21 -19.41 -14.23
N ARG A 143 9.32 -19.18 -12.91
CA ARG A 143 10.53 -19.45 -12.12
C ARG A 143 10.34 -19.17 -10.63
N ASN A 144 10.23 -20.26 -9.86
CA ASN A 144 10.64 -20.44 -8.47
C ASN A 144 10.63 -19.21 -7.55
N GLY A 145 9.48 -18.94 -6.92
CA GLY A 145 9.39 -18.49 -5.52
C GLY A 145 10.02 -17.16 -5.10
N ASN A 146 10.60 -16.37 -6.01
CA ASN A 146 11.25 -15.09 -5.69
C ASN A 146 10.66 -13.97 -6.56
N TYR A 147 9.71 -13.21 -6.01
CA TYR A 147 8.98 -12.20 -6.77
C TYR A 147 9.68 -10.84 -6.78
N LYS A 148 10.10 -10.39 -7.97
CA LYS A 148 10.36 -8.98 -8.30
C LYS A 148 9.15 -8.45 -9.07
N ARG A 149 8.14 -7.88 -8.38
CA ARG A 149 6.89 -7.37 -9.01
C ARG A 149 6.60 -5.89 -8.74
N PRO A 150 7.45 -4.94 -9.16
CA PRO A 150 7.27 -3.50 -8.91
C PRO A 150 5.89 -2.92 -9.22
N VAL A 151 5.28 -3.35 -10.33
CA VAL A 151 4.13 -2.65 -10.90
C VAL A 151 2.83 -2.93 -10.15
N GLU A 152 2.62 -4.19 -9.76
CA GLU A 152 1.48 -4.61 -8.94
C GLU A 152 1.65 -4.13 -7.49
N LEU A 153 2.89 -4.10 -7.01
CA LEU A 153 3.27 -3.64 -5.67
C LEU A 153 3.08 -2.12 -5.46
N PHE A 154 3.17 -1.30 -6.50
CA PHE A 154 2.85 0.13 -6.44
C PHE A 154 1.34 0.41 -6.46
N LYS A 155 0.57 -0.34 -7.26
CA LYS A 155 -0.91 -0.23 -7.28
C LYS A 155 -1.52 -0.65 -5.94
N LEU A 156 -0.87 -1.59 -5.26
CA LEU A 156 -1.05 -1.94 -3.85
C LEU A 156 -1.01 -0.71 -2.92
N CYS A 157 -0.05 0.19 -3.11
CA CYS A 157 0.08 1.42 -2.31
C CYS A 157 -0.99 2.48 -2.62
N LEU A 158 -1.51 2.53 -3.85
CA LEU A 158 -2.42 3.59 -4.30
C LEU A 158 -3.89 3.33 -3.96
N CYS A 159 -4.33 2.07 -3.95
CA CYS A 159 -5.76 1.77 -3.94
C CYS A 159 -6.34 1.47 -2.55
N GLN A 160 -5.53 1.08 -1.55
CA GLN A 160 -6.02 0.81 -0.20
C GLN A 160 -4.97 1.09 0.88
N PRO A 161 -5.33 1.72 2.01
CA PRO A 161 -4.45 1.86 3.17
C PRO A 161 -4.40 0.54 3.94
N HIS A 162 -3.72 -0.48 3.40
CA HIS A 162 -3.42 -1.73 4.12
C HIS A 162 -1.91 -1.88 4.26
N PRO A 163 -1.43 -2.55 5.32
CA PRO A 163 -0.01 -2.77 5.50
C PRO A 163 0.57 -3.52 4.31
N LEU A 164 1.62 -2.96 3.72
CA LEU A 164 2.38 -3.62 2.67
C LEU A 164 2.93 -4.97 3.18
N PRO A 165 3.14 -5.96 2.30
CA PRO A 165 3.78 -7.21 2.66
C PRO A 165 5.05 -6.97 3.51
N PRO A 166 5.34 -7.82 4.52
CA PRO A 166 6.55 -7.68 5.31
C PRO A 166 7.78 -7.59 4.39
N LEU A 167 8.64 -6.58 4.61
CA LEU A 167 9.83 -6.24 3.80
C LEU A 167 9.60 -5.33 2.57
N LEU A 168 8.37 -4.97 2.24
CA LEU A 168 8.10 -4.05 1.12
C LEU A 168 7.88 -2.61 1.61
N ASP A 169 8.87 -1.76 1.35
CA ASP A 169 8.78 -0.32 1.57
C ASP A 169 7.96 0.35 0.44
N TYR A 170 6.96 1.16 0.79
CA TYR A 170 6.14 1.89 -0.18
C TYR A 170 7.00 2.76 -1.09
N LYS A 171 8.07 3.39 -0.57
CA LYS A 171 8.96 4.22 -1.38
C LYS A 171 9.62 3.39 -2.48
N LYS A 172 10.12 2.21 -2.11
CA LYS A 172 10.72 1.28 -3.06
C LYS A 172 9.70 0.79 -4.09
N ALA A 173 8.47 0.47 -3.69
CA ALA A 173 7.41 0.09 -4.63
C ALA A 173 7.12 1.20 -5.65
N ILE A 174 6.98 2.46 -5.18
CA ILE A 174 6.80 3.65 -6.01
C ILE A 174 7.97 3.86 -6.97
N THR A 175 9.20 3.87 -6.46
CA THR A 175 10.41 4.08 -7.28
C THR A 175 10.57 2.97 -8.32
N ASP A 176 10.32 1.72 -7.94
CA ASP A 176 10.45 0.60 -8.85
C ASP A 176 9.40 0.67 -9.97
N TYR A 177 8.15 1.05 -9.66
CA TYR A 177 7.12 1.29 -10.67
C TYR A 177 7.52 2.39 -11.65
N PHE A 178 7.91 3.57 -11.17
CA PHE A 178 8.31 4.69 -12.01
C PHE A 178 9.51 4.36 -12.90
N ARG A 179 10.44 3.55 -12.36
CA ARG A 179 11.59 3.08 -13.14
C ARG A 179 11.16 2.14 -14.26
N GLU A 180 10.30 1.16 -14.00
CA GLU A 180 9.88 0.22 -15.04
C GLU A 180 8.94 0.87 -16.07
N ILE A 181 7.97 1.69 -15.65
CA ILE A 181 7.12 2.45 -16.60
C ILE A 181 7.94 3.43 -17.42
N GLY A 182 8.92 4.11 -16.81
CA GLY A 182 9.81 5.04 -17.50
C GLY A 182 10.68 4.34 -18.55
N LYS A 183 11.08 3.08 -18.34
CA LYS A 183 11.76 2.28 -19.37
C LYS A 183 10.84 2.02 -20.57
N GLU A 184 9.58 1.66 -20.34
CA GLU A 184 8.65 1.37 -21.45
C GLU A 184 8.29 2.64 -22.23
N MET A 185 8.09 3.77 -21.54
CA MET A 185 7.91 5.07 -22.19
C MET A 185 9.13 5.45 -23.05
N LYS A 186 10.35 5.33 -22.50
CA LYS A 186 11.61 5.59 -23.22
C LYS A 186 11.72 4.75 -24.50
N LYS A 187 11.48 3.45 -24.36
CA LYS A 187 11.51 2.51 -25.48
C LYS A 187 10.46 2.83 -26.53
N THR A 188 9.23 3.14 -26.11
CA THR A 188 8.13 3.50 -27.01
C THR A 188 8.48 4.75 -27.80
N ILE A 189 8.87 5.83 -27.12
CA ILE A 189 9.23 7.09 -27.78
C ILE A 189 10.41 6.92 -28.73
N ALA A 190 11.46 6.19 -28.33
CA ALA A 190 12.62 5.93 -29.18
C ALA A 190 12.27 5.13 -30.45
N THR A 191 11.23 4.29 -30.38
CA THR A 191 10.73 3.51 -31.53
C THR A 191 10.01 4.41 -32.54
N TRP A 192 9.15 5.30 -32.06
CA TRP A 192 8.32 6.15 -32.91
C TRP A 192 9.04 7.43 -33.38
N TYR A 193 9.97 7.94 -32.57
CA TYR A 193 10.76 9.13 -32.85
C TYR A 193 12.25 8.88 -32.61
N PRO A 194 12.95 8.24 -33.58
CA PRO A 194 14.38 7.99 -33.47
C PRO A 194 15.18 9.29 -33.30
N GLY A 195 16.17 9.28 -32.39
CA GLY A 195 17.04 10.43 -32.13
C GLY A 195 16.53 11.42 -31.08
N ILE A 196 15.35 11.18 -30.48
CA ILE A 196 14.85 11.92 -29.33
C ILE A 196 15.61 11.53 -28.05
N ASP A 197 16.19 12.50 -27.36
CA ASP A 197 16.68 12.33 -25.99
C ASP A 197 15.48 12.46 -25.05
N PHE A 198 15.10 11.36 -24.40
CA PHE A 198 13.93 11.33 -23.53
C PHE A 198 14.01 12.32 -22.36
N LEU A 199 15.20 12.58 -21.81
CA LEU A 199 15.32 13.46 -20.64
C LEU A 199 15.33 14.95 -21.01
N LYS A 200 15.64 15.26 -22.27
CA LYS A 200 15.73 16.65 -22.77
C LYS A 200 14.54 17.05 -23.63
N ASN A 201 14.09 16.16 -24.50
CA ASN A 201 13.14 16.49 -25.55
C ASN A 201 11.70 16.03 -25.25
N VAL A 202 11.46 15.39 -24.10
CA VAL A 202 10.13 14.91 -23.69
C VAL A 202 9.61 15.69 -22.50
N LEU A 203 8.42 16.27 -22.64
CA LEU A 203 7.65 16.82 -21.54
C LEU A 203 6.68 15.74 -21.00
N LEU A 204 6.83 15.35 -19.74
CA LEU A 204 5.91 14.44 -19.06
C LEU A 204 4.84 15.23 -18.30
N VAL A 205 3.58 15.00 -18.65
CA VAL A 205 2.39 15.59 -18.01
C VAL A 205 1.69 14.52 -17.22
N LEU A 206 1.66 14.68 -15.89
CA LEU A 206 1.01 13.74 -14.97
C LEU A 206 -0.40 14.22 -14.66
N THR A 207 -1.39 13.34 -14.78
CA THR A 207 -2.74 13.64 -14.30
C THR A 207 -2.70 13.76 -12.77
N LYS A 208 -3.13 14.91 -12.24
CA LYS A 208 -3.08 15.16 -10.80
C LYS A 208 -4.08 14.27 -10.07
N PHE A 209 -3.60 13.42 -9.16
CA PHE A 209 -4.42 12.80 -8.12
C PHE A 209 -4.87 13.90 -7.14
N HIS A 210 -6.14 14.30 -7.23
CA HIS A 210 -6.69 15.29 -6.30
C HIS A 210 -7.16 14.62 -5.00
N GLU A 211 -6.23 14.15 -4.16
CA GLU A 211 -6.54 13.83 -2.76
C GLU A 211 -6.63 15.12 -1.93
N GLY A 212 -7.73 15.85 -2.13
CA GLY A 212 -8.13 16.93 -1.24
C GLY A 212 -8.81 16.37 0.00
N LYS A 213 -8.15 16.45 1.16
CA LYS A 213 -8.74 16.21 2.49
C LYS A 213 -10.06 16.96 2.65
N THR A 214 -11.19 16.27 2.57
CA THR A 214 -12.45 16.61 3.24
C THR A 214 -13.31 15.34 3.32
N ALA A 215 -13.85 15.03 4.50
CA ALA A 215 -14.73 13.90 4.75
C ALA A 215 -15.95 13.85 3.79
N LEU A 216 -16.31 14.98 3.17
CA LEU A 216 -17.35 15.12 2.15
C LEU A 216 -17.06 14.32 0.84
N ARG A 217 -15.79 14.02 0.54
CA ARG A 217 -15.39 13.31 -0.69
C ARG A 217 -15.33 11.78 -0.56
N SER A 218 -15.25 11.23 0.64
CA SER A 218 -15.32 9.77 0.85
C SER A 218 -16.66 9.20 0.34
N GLU A 219 -17.73 9.99 0.48
CA GLU A 219 -19.05 9.67 -0.06
C GLU A 219 -19.14 9.76 -1.60
N MET A 220 -18.16 10.39 -2.27
CA MET A 220 -18.10 10.54 -3.74
C MET A 220 -17.24 9.47 -4.44
N LEU A 221 -16.56 8.59 -3.70
CA LEU A 221 -15.75 7.54 -4.32
C LEU A 221 -16.66 6.50 -4.99
N CYS A 222 -16.63 6.43 -6.32
CA CYS A 222 -17.33 5.45 -7.14
C CYS A 222 -16.50 5.15 -8.38
N GLY A 223 -16.57 3.93 -8.91
CA GLY A 223 -15.81 3.53 -10.09
C GLY A 223 -15.66 2.03 -10.21
N SER A 224 -15.00 1.59 -11.29
CA SER A 224 -14.87 0.17 -11.64
C SER A 224 -14.31 -0.70 -10.50
N THR A 225 -13.39 -0.18 -9.69
CA THR A 225 -12.78 -0.91 -8.57
C THR A 225 -13.77 -1.26 -7.46
N PHE A 226 -14.87 -0.53 -7.34
CA PHE A 226 -15.92 -0.87 -6.38
C PHE A 226 -16.70 -2.12 -6.79
N VAL A 227 -16.74 -2.45 -8.09
CA VAL A 227 -17.29 -3.74 -8.55
C VAL A 227 -16.39 -4.90 -8.11
N ASP A 228 -15.07 -4.70 -8.10
CA ASP A 228 -14.11 -5.70 -7.57
C ASP A 228 -14.34 -5.91 -6.07
N LYS A 229 -14.61 -4.83 -5.34
CA LYS A 229 -14.97 -4.90 -3.93
C LYS A 229 -16.25 -5.69 -3.70
N GLU A 230 -17.31 -5.45 -4.49
CA GLU A 230 -18.56 -6.21 -4.39
C GLU A 230 -18.36 -7.70 -4.75
N PHE A 231 -17.47 -8.01 -5.69
CA PHE A 231 -17.08 -9.39 -5.98
C PHE A 231 -16.38 -10.05 -4.79
N ILE A 232 -15.43 -9.35 -4.14
CA ILE A 232 -14.81 -9.86 -2.92
C ILE A 232 -15.85 -10.03 -1.81
N GLU A 233 -16.80 -9.11 -1.65
CA GLU A 233 -17.87 -9.22 -0.65
C GLU A 233 -18.83 -10.38 -0.94
N TYR A 234 -19.10 -10.67 -2.21
CA TYR A 234 -19.83 -11.87 -2.62
C TYR A 234 -19.09 -13.14 -2.17
N LEU A 235 -17.78 -13.22 -2.41
CA LEU A 235 -16.98 -14.35 -1.96
C LEU A 235 -16.91 -14.42 -0.43
N SER A 236 -16.78 -13.30 0.28
CA SER A 236 -16.79 -13.25 1.74
C SER A 236 -18.08 -13.81 2.32
N ARG A 237 -19.24 -13.49 1.72
CA ARG A 237 -20.54 -14.05 2.10
C ARG A 237 -20.64 -15.56 1.82
N LYS A 238 -20.02 -16.05 0.75
CA LYS A 238 -20.08 -17.46 0.33
C LYS A 238 -19.07 -18.36 1.06
N LEU A 239 -17.85 -17.86 1.30
CA LEU A 239 -16.69 -18.60 1.79
C LEU A 239 -16.30 -18.25 3.24
N GLY A 240 -16.88 -17.19 3.78
CA GLY A 240 -16.63 -16.69 5.13
C GLY A 240 -15.69 -15.49 5.16
N ASN A 241 -16.06 -14.47 5.93
CA ASN A 241 -15.28 -13.24 6.10
C ASN A 241 -13.85 -13.51 6.59
N SER A 242 -13.72 -14.36 7.62
CA SER A 242 -12.41 -14.71 8.19
C SER A 242 -11.54 -15.46 7.19
N ALA A 243 -12.12 -16.30 6.34
CA ALA A 243 -11.39 -17.02 5.30
C ALA A 243 -10.80 -16.04 4.27
N MET A 244 -11.62 -15.10 3.80
CA MET A 244 -11.20 -14.08 2.84
C MET A 244 -10.19 -13.09 3.42
N GLU A 245 -10.30 -12.76 4.72
CA GLU A 245 -9.34 -11.90 5.42
C GLU A 245 -7.98 -12.60 5.57
N MET A 246 -7.96 -13.83 6.09
CA MET A 246 -6.74 -14.62 6.20
C MET A 246 -6.08 -14.86 4.84
N PHE A 247 -6.86 -15.13 3.79
CA PHE A 247 -6.34 -15.28 2.44
C PHE A 247 -5.74 -13.97 1.91
N ARG A 248 -6.39 -12.83 2.15
CA ARG A 248 -5.85 -11.52 1.77
C ARG A 248 -4.52 -11.24 2.45
N GLU A 249 -4.42 -11.51 3.75
CA GLU A 249 -3.22 -11.22 4.55
C GLU A 249 -2.04 -12.12 4.20
N ASN A 250 -2.31 -13.41 3.94
CA ASN A 250 -1.25 -14.41 3.75
C ASN A 250 -0.94 -14.71 2.27
N HIS A 251 -1.88 -14.41 1.36
CA HIS A 251 -1.81 -14.77 -0.06
C HIS A 251 -2.39 -13.68 -0.99
N TYR A 252 -2.05 -12.42 -0.71
CA TYR A 252 -2.52 -11.27 -1.47
C TYR A 252 -2.30 -11.43 -2.99
N GLU A 253 -1.20 -12.04 -3.41
CA GLU A 253 -0.89 -12.26 -4.83
C GLU A 253 -1.90 -13.18 -5.53
N GLN A 254 -2.40 -14.21 -4.83
CA GLN A 254 -3.45 -15.07 -5.38
C GLN A 254 -4.81 -14.35 -5.34
N MET A 255 -5.06 -13.53 -4.33
CA MET A 255 -6.23 -12.67 -4.30
C MET A 255 -6.26 -11.69 -5.49
N GLN A 256 -5.12 -11.12 -5.88
CA GLN A 256 -5.04 -10.27 -7.07
C GLN A 256 -5.27 -11.06 -8.36
N PHE A 257 -4.72 -12.27 -8.47
CA PHE A 257 -4.97 -13.13 -9.62
C PHE A 257 -6.47 -13.47 -9.73
N LEU A 258 -7.10 -13.85 -8.63
CA LEU A 258 -8.54 -14.11 -8.54
C LEU A 258 -9.39 -12.92 -9.03
N ILE A 259 -9.06 -11.69 -8.59
CA ILE A 259 -9.75 -10.48 -9.03
C ILE A 259 -9.53 -10.23 -10.53
N GLN A 260 -8.31 -10.43 -11.03
CA GLN A 260 -8.00 -10.25 -12.45
C GLN A 260 -8.75 -11.24 -13.34
N GLU A 261 -8.88 -12.50 -12.93
CA GLU A 261 -9.64 -13.51 -13.68
C GLU A 261 -11.12 -13.15 -13.71
N PHE A 262 -11.69 -12.73 -12.57
CA PHE A 262 -13.04 -12.16 -12.53
C PHE A 262 -13.20 -10.97 -13.49
N CYS A 263 -12.20 -10.08 -13.52
CA CYS A 263 -12.24 -8.90 -14.37
C CYS A 263 -12.31 -9.26 -15.86
N LYS A 264 -11.41 -10.15 -16.31
CA LYS A 264 -11.29 -10.57 -17.70
C LYS A 264 -12.49 -11.39 -18.17
N SER A 265 -12.87 -12.38 -17.37
CA SER A 265 -13.82 -13.40 -17.78
C SER A 265 -15.27 -12.97 -17.58
N CYS A 266 -15.52 -12.04 -16.65
CA CYS A 266 -16.88 -11.66 -16.29
C CYS A 266 -17.11 -10.14 -16.31
N LYS A 267 -16.32 -9.37 -15.58
CA LYS A 267 -16.59 -7.94 -15.36
C LYS A 267 -16.54 -7.10 -16.64
N TRP A 268 -15.47 -7.21 -17.42
CA TRP A 268 -15.32 -6.44 -18.65
C TRP A 268 -16.34 -6.82 -19.74
N PRO A 269 -16.63 -8.11 -20.00
CA PRO A 269 -17.63 -8.47 -20.99
C PRO A 269 -19.07 -8.21 -20.53
N PHE A 270 -19.33 -7.94 -19.25
CA PHE A 270 -20.69 -7.77 -18.73
C PHE A 270 -21.44 -6.59 -19.39
N THR A 271 -22.49 -6.94 -20.15
CA THR A 271 -23.40 -5.97 -20.79
C THR A 271 -24.64 -5.67 -19.95
N GLY A 272 -24.93 -6.56 -18.98
CA GLY A 272 -26.17 -6.62 -18.20
C GLY A 272 -27.40 -7.04 -19.01
N GLU A 273 -27.23 -7.58 -20.20
CA GLU A 273 -28.29 -8.26 -20.95
C GLU A 273 -28.26 -9.74 -20.61
N LYS A 274 -29.38 -10.29 -20.13
CA LYS A 274 -29.42 -11.69 -19.66
C LYS A 274 -29.16 -12.68 -20.79
N GLN A 275 -29.58 -12.35 -22.02
CA GLN A 275 -29.37 -13.18 -23.20
C GLN A 275 -27.91 -13.29 -23.64
N ASP A 276 -27.07 -12.32 -23.25
CA ASP A 276 -25.66 -12.27 -23.63
C ASP A 276 -24.76 -12.92 -22.56
N PHE A 277 -25.35 -13.37 -21.44
CA PHE A 277 -24.61 -13.83 -20.26
C PHE A 277 -24.70 -15.35 -20.09
N SER A 278 -23.55 -16.01 -20.17
CA SER A 278 -23.34 -17.37 -19.64
C SER A 278 -22.93 -17.29 -18.17
N SER A 279 -23.28 -18.31 -17.37
CA SER A 279 -22.78 -18.41 -15.99
C SER A 279 -21.26 -18.29 -15.94
N TYR A 280 -20.77 -17.63 -14.90
CA TYR A 280 -19.34 -17.51 -14.66
C TYR A 280 -18.93 -18.60 -13.68
N GLU A 281 -18.09 -19.52 -14.14
CA GLU A 281 -17.52 -20.59 -13.32
C GLU A 281 -16.18 -20.13 -12.78
N LEU A 282 -16.13 -19.93 -11.46
CA LEU A 282 -14.90 -19.59 -10.76
C LEU A 282 -14.27 -20.86 -10.20
N ASP A 283 -13.20 -21.32 -10.84
CA ASP A 283 -12.38 -22.43 -10.37
C ASP A 283 -11.38 -21.95 -9.31
N LEU A 284 -11.57 -22.35 -8.06
CA LEU A 284 -10.65 -22.00 -6.96
C LEU A 284 -9.35 -22.79 -6.98
N ASP A 285 -9.30 -23.97 -7.60
CA ASP A 285 -8.08 -24.76 -7.74
C ASP A 285 -7.07 -24.09 -8.68
N VAL A 286 -7.58 -23.41 -9.71
CA VAL A 286 -6.78 -22.60 -10.63
C VAL A 286 -6.51 -21.22 -10.05
N SER A 287 -7.56 -20.55 -9.56
CA SER A 287 -7.51 -19.11 -9.27
C SER A 287 -6.99 -18.77 -7.89
N ALA A 288 -7.25 -19.62 -6.89
CA ALA A 288 -6.95 -19.33 -5.49
C ALA A 288 -6.76 -20.62 -4.65
N PRO A 289 -5.84 -21.53 -5.02
CA PRO A 289 -5.73 -22.83 -4.37
C PRO A 289 -5.40 -22.74 -2.87
N MET A 290 -4.76 -21.65 -2.42
CA MET A 290 -4.47 -21.44 -1.00
C MET A 290 -5.68 -21.00 -0.18
N LEU A 291 -6.71 -20.41 -0.80
CA LEU A 291 -7.93 -19.99 -0.12
C LEU A 291 -8.64 -21.16 0.58
N LYS A 292 -8.55 -22.35 -0.02
CA LYS A 292 -9.12 -23.61 0.50
C LYS A 292 -8.72 -23.91 1.95
N LYS A 293 -7.51 -23.51 2.35
CA LYS A 293 -6.99 -23.75 3.72
C LYS A 293 -7.67 -22.93 4.80
N TYR A 294 -8.35 -21.85 4.41
CA TYR A 294 -8.96 -20.90 5.35
C TYR A 294 -10.49 -21.03 5.41
N ILE A 295 -11.09 -21.74 4.44
CA ILE A 295 -12.52 -22.00 4.43
C ILE A 295 -12.80 -23.00 5.55
N THR A 296 -13.61 -22.58 6.51
CA THR A 296 -13.96 -23.37 7.70
C THR A 296 -15.46 -23.38 7.96
N ASN A 297 -16.24 -22.80 7.03
CA ASN A 297 -17.68 -22.77 7.12
C ASN A 297 -18.30 -24.11 6.70
N ASP A 298 -19.57 -24.27 7.03
CA ASP A 298 -20.41 -25.42 6.69
C ASP A 298 -20.58 -25.64 5.18
N MET A 299 -20.22 -24.65 4.36
CA MET A 299 -20.25 -24.75 2.89
C MET A 299 -19.06 -25.52 2.30
N ILE A 300 -18.03 -25.84 3.08
CA ILE A 300 -16.82 -26.51 2.57
C ILE A 300 -17.15 -27.85 1.90
N GLU A 301 -18.01 -28.67 2.52
CA GLU A 301 -18.38 -29.99 2.00
C GLU A 301 -19.05 -29.86 0.62
N LYS A 302 -19.96 -28.88 0.48
CA LYS A 302 -20.64 -28.61 -0.77
C LYS A 302 -19.68 -28.14 -1.87
N ILE A 303 -18.77 -27.23 -1.53
CA ILE A 303 -17.81 -26.70 -2.51
C ILE A 303 -16.79 -27.78 -2.91
N GLU A 304 -16.42 -28.67 -1.99
CA GLU A 304 -15.59 -29.84 -2.29
C GLU A 304 -16.29 -30.83 -3.22
N GLU A 305 -17.59 -31.09 -3.01
CA GLU A 305 -18.41 -31.90 -3.91
C GLU A 305 -18.53 -31.27 -5.31
N ASP A 306 -18.64 -29.94 -5.38
CA ASP A 306 -18.67 -29.15 -6.62
C ASP A 306 -17.25 -28.92 -7.21
N GLU A 307 -16.28 -29.77 -6.87
CA GLU A 307 -14.89 -29.72 -7.37
C GLU A 307 -14.21 -28.33 -7.23
N TRP A 308 -14.54 -27.60 -6.16
CA TRP A 308 -14.07 -26.24 -5.89
C TRP A 308 -14.46 -25.20 -6.96
N ILE A 309 -15.51 -25.48 -7.74
CA ILE A 309 -16.06 -24.58 -8.74
C ILE A 309 -17.24 -23.81 -8.15
N ILE A 310 -17.15 -22.48 -8.22
CA ILE A 310 -18.21 -21.59 -7.78
C ILE A 310 -18.93 -21.04 -9.01
N GLU A 311 -20.15 -21.53 -9.26
CA GLU A 311 -21.01 -20.92 -10.26
C GLU A 311 -21.57 -19.58 -9.74
N ILE A 312 -21.41 -18.53 -10.56
CA ILE A 312 -21.89 -17.17 -10.30
C ILE A 312 -22.84 -16.76 -11.43
N GLY A 313 -24.10 -16.54 -11.08
CA GLY A 313 -25.17 -16.29 -12.05
C GLY A 313 -25.30 -14.82 -12.45
N PHE A 314 -26.12 -14.56 -13.48
CA PHE A 314 -26.38 -13.21 -14.00
C PHE A 314 -26.82 -12.23 -12.89
N ASN A 315 -27.73 -12.67 -12.02
CA ASN A 315 -28.26 -11.83 -10.94
C ASN A 315 -27.18 -11.49 -9.91
N ASP A 316 -26.28 -12.42 -9.63
CA ASP A 316 -25.15 -12.19 -8.70
C ASP A 316 -24.23 -11.13 -9.28
N ILE A 317 -23.79 -11.28 -10.54
CA ILE A 317 -22.95 -10.29 -11.22
C ILE A 317 -23.64 -8.93 -11.29
N LYS A 318 -24.92 -8.91 -11.69
CA LYS A 318 -25.69 -7.67 -11.73
C LYS A 318 -25.74 -6.99 -10.36
N SER A 319 -25.90 -7.77 -9.27
CA SER A 319 -25.90 -7.24 -7.90
C SER A 319 -24.56 -6.64 -7.47
N MET A 320 -23.44 -7.05 -8.09
CA MET A 320 -22.12 -6.44 -7.87
C MET A 320 -21.98 -5.10 -8.60
N PHE A 321 -22.63 -4.94 -9.76
CA PHE A 321 -22.57 -3.70 -10.54
C PHE A 321 -23.59 -2.66 -10.07
N ASP A 322 -24.81 -3.09 -9.75
CA ASP A 322 -25.95 -2.19 -9.50
C ASP A 322 -25.64 -1.10 -8.44
N PRO A 323 -25.10 -1.41 -7.25
CA PRO A 323 -24.83 -0.39 -6.24
C PRO A 323 -23.86 0.69 -6.74
N VAL A 324 -22.85 0.27 -7.52
CA VAL A 324 -21.83 1.16 -8.08
C VAL A 324 -22.41 2.03 -9.19
N VAL A 325 -23.19 1.43 -10.09
CA VAL A 325 -23.81 2.15 -11.22
C VAL A 325 -24.87 3.13 -10.70
N GLU A 326 -25.73 2.73 -9.78
CA GLU A 326 -26.74 3.62 -9.17
C GLU A 326 -26.09 4.82 -8.49
N LYS A 327 -24.95 4.63 -7.82
CA LYS A 327 -24.19 5.75 -7.25
C LYS A 327 -23.73 6.74 -8.33
N ILE A 328 -23.22 6.25 -9.46
CA ILE A 328 -22.81 7.09 -10.60
C ILE A 328 -24.02 7.83 -11.20
N LEU A 329 -25.13 7.14 -11.43
CA LEU A 329 -26.36 7.76 -11.95
C LEU A 329 -26.85 8.88 -11.03
N ASN A 330 -26.84 8.66 -9.72
CA ASN A 330 -27.20 9.68 -8.74
C ASN A 330 -26.29 10.91 -8.78
N LEU A 331 -24.98 10.72 -8.97
CA LEU A 331 -24.03 11.84 -9.12
C LEU A 331 -24.29 12.63 -10.41
N ILE A 332 -24.52 11.95 -11.52
CA ILE A 332 -24.88 12.60 -12.79
C ILE A 332 -26.19 13.38 -12.63
N HIS A 333 -27.20 12.78 -12.00
CA HIS A 333 -28.49 13.43 -11.77
C HIS A 333 -28.34 14.70 -10.93
N LYS A 334 -27.57 14.65 -9.84
CA LYS A 334 -27.25 15.82 -9.01
C LYS A 334 -26.57 16.92 -9.81
N GLN A 335 -25.58 16.56 -10.64
CA GLN A 335 -24.85 17.53 -11.47
C GLN A 335 -25.72 18.19 -12.54
N LEU A 336 -26.62 17.42 -13.16
CA LEU A 336 -27.54 17.96 -14.18
C LEU A 336 -28.63 18.84 -13.57
N ASN A 337 -29.03 18.59 -12.31
CA ASN A 337 -30.05 19.39 -11.63
C ASN A 337 -29.51 20.65 -10.97
N SER A 338 -28.21 20.68 -10.63
CA SER A 338 -27.56 21.88 -10.07
C SER A 338 -27.17 22.91 -11.14
N SER A 339 -27.22 22.54 -12.43
CA SER A 339 -26.95 23.44 -13.54
C SER A 339 -28.17 24.28 -13.89
N LEU A 340 -27.97 25.60 -14.03
CA LEU A 340 -28.98 26.51 -14.58
C LEU A 340 -29.17 26.34 -16.10
N GLU A 341 -28.17 25.76 -16.78
CA GLU A 341 -28.16 25.57 -18.23
C GLU A 341 -28.40 24.11 -18.63
N THR A 342 -28.91 23.91 -19.84
CA THR A 342 -29.15 22.58 -20.41
C THR A 342 -27.86 21.93 -20.91
N CYS A 343 -27.59 20.71 -20.46
CA CYS A 343 -26.45 19.92 -20.93
C CYS A 343 -26.67 19.46 -22.39
N SER A 344 -25.86 19.98 -23.31
CA SER A 344 -25.97 19.68 -24.75
C SER A 344 -25.33 18.33 -25.12
N ALA A 345 -24.25 17.95 -24.44
CA ALA A 345 -23.52 16.71 -24.67
C ALA A 345 -22.86 16.20 -23.38
N MET A 346 -22.76 14.88 -23.27
CA MET A 346 -22.08 14.17 -22.19
C MET A 346 -21.06 13.22 -22.80
N PHE A 347 -19.81 13.35 -22.37
CA PHE A 347 -18.72 12.46 -22.76
C PHE A 347 -18.39 11.53 -21.59
N LEU A 348 -18.42 10.23 -21.84
CA LEU A 348 -18.06 9.19 -20.87
C LEU A 348 -16.58 8.84 -21.08
N ILE A 349 -15.75 9.15 -20.10
CA ILE A 349 -14.29 8.97 -20.15
C ILE A 349 -13.79 8.13 -18.97
N GLY A 350 -12.56 7.63 -19.05
CA GLY A 350 -11.96 6.71 -18.08
C GLY A 350 -12.37 5.25 -18.28
N GLY A 351 -11.59 4.30 -17.76
CA GLY A 351 -11.76 2.87 -18.08
C GLY A 351 -13.13 2.29 -17.75
N PHE A 352 -13.85 2.79 -16.73
CA PHE A 352 -15.18 2.26 -16.44
C PHE A 352 -16.22 2.64 -17.50
N SER A 353 -16.00 3.73 -18.24
CA SER A 353 -16.88 4.15 -19.33
C SER A 353 -16.94 3.14 -20.48
N GLU A 354 -15.99 2.21 -20.58
CA GLU A 354 -16.00 1.13 -21.57
C GLU A 354 -17.05 0.07 -21.26
N SER A 355 -17.51 -0.03 -20.00
CA SER A 355 -18.54 -0.98 -19.60
C SER A 355 -19.84 -0.74 -20.36
N LYS A 356 -20.24 -1.73 -21.16
CA LYS A 356 -21.51 -1.69 -21.90
C LYS A 356 -22.70 -1.57 -20.96
N TYR A 357 -22.62 -2.22 -19.79
CA TYR A 357 -23.65 -2.08 -18.77
C TYR A 357 -23.80 -0.62 -18.30
N LEU A 358 -22.69 0.03 -17.91
CA LEU A 358 -22.72 1.43 -17.47
C LEU A 358 -23.24 2.36 -18.58
N GLN A 359 -22.73 2.22 -19.80
CA GLN A 359 -23.16 3.04 -20.94
C GLN A 359 -24.67 2.95 -21.17
N ARG A 360 -25.22 1.73 -21.14
CA ARG A 360 -26.66 1.49 -21.31
C ARG A 360 -27.46 2.13 -20.20
N ARG A 361 -27.10 1.90 -18.94
CA ARG A 361 -27.76 2.48 -17.76
C ARG A 361 -27.76 4.02 -17.79
N ILE A 362 -26.67 4.64 -18.21
CA ILE A 362 -26.60 6.11 -18.40
C ILE A 362 -27.55 6.56 -19.51
N LYS A 363 -27.55 5.88 -20.67
CA LYS A 363 -28.44 6.23 -21.79
C LYS A 363 -29.92 6.10 -21.42
N GLU A 364 -30.31 5.01 -20.77
CA GLU A 364 -31.68 4.79 -20.28
C GLU A 364 -32.16 5.92 -19.37
N ASN A 365 -31.28 6.41 -18.48
CA ASN A 365 -31.64 7.43 -17.50
C ASN A 365 -31.56 8.86 -18.03
N PHE A 366 -30.72 9.14 -19.03
CA PHE A 366 -30.39 10.53 -19.39
C PHE A 366 -30.58 10.90 -20.87
N ALA A 367 -30.87 9.96 -21.77
CA ALA A 367 -31.06 10.28 -23.21
C ALA A 367 -32.22 11.26 -23.46
N HIS A 368 -33.21 11.30 -22.56
CA HIS A 368 -34.32 12.26 -22.63
C HIS A 368 -33.92 13.70 -22.27
N ARG A 369 -32.78 13.89 -21.59
CA ARG A 369 -32.26 15.21 -21.17
C ARG A 369 -31.05 15.65 -21.97
N VAL A 370 -30.18 14.69 -22.31
CA VAL A 370 -28.92 14.93 -23.01
C VAL A 370 -28.93 14.11 -24.29
N HIS A 371 -29.14 14.81 -25.41
CA HIS A 371 -29.31 14.19 -26.72
C HIS A 371 -28.04 13.49 -27.23
N THR A 372 -26.87 14.00 -26.82
CA THR A 372 -25.57 13.49 -27.25
C THR A 372 -24.83 12.87 -26.07
N ILE A 373 -24.86 11.53 -25.96
CA ILE A 373 -24.07 10.78 -24.95
C ILE A 373 -23.07 9.90 -25.70
N LEU A 374 -21.79 10.24 -25.59
CA LEU A 374 -20.71 9.65 -26.39
C LEU A 374 -19.62 9.06 -25.51
N VAL A 375 -19.05 7.96 -25.98
CA VAL A 375 -17.83 7.36 -25.43
C VAL A 375 -16.76 7.57 -26.51
N PRO A 376 -15.69 8.33 -26.24
CA PRO A 376 -14.61 8.54 -27.21
C PRO A 376 -13.95 7.22 -27.64
N GLY A 377 -13.21 7.22 -28.75
CA GLY A 377 -12.57 6.00 -29.27
C GLY A 377 -11.55 5.38 -28.31
N SER A 378 -10.91 6.20 -27.47
CA SER A 378 -9.98 5.76 -26.42
C SER A 378 -10.29 6.48 -25.11
N PRO A 379 -11.33 6.05 -24.36
CA PRO A 379 -11.82 6.76 -23.17
C PRO A 379 -10.79 6.83 -22.04
N ILE A 380 -9.94 5.80 -21.93
CA ILE A 380 -8.89 5.71 -20.91
C ILE A 380 -7.90 6.86 -21.08
N VAL A 381 -7.40 7.09 -22.29
CA VAL A 381 -6.36 8.09 -22.56
C VAL A 381 -6.91 9.48 -22.91
N THR A 382 -8.23 9.68 -22.83
CA THR A 382 -8.87 10.93 -23.26
C THR A 382 -8.45 12.11 -22.38
N ILE A 383 -8.13 11.87 -21.11
CA ILE A 383 -7.68 12.92 -20.19
C ILE A 383 -6.26 13.37 -20.58
N GLU A 384 -5.39 12.42 -20.85
CA GLU A 384 -4.00 12.61 -21.27
C GLU A 384 -3.96 13.30 -22.63
N LEU A 385 -4.82 12.88 -23.57
CA LEU A 385 -5.04 13.53 -24.86
C LEU A 385 -5.40 15.02 -24.68
N GLY A 386 -6.36 15.30 -23.81
CA GLY A 386 -6.81 16.66 -23.51
C GLY A 386 -5.69 17.50 -22.88
N ALA A 387 -4.91 16.92 -21.97
CA ALA A 387 -3.77 17.59 -21.33
C ALA A 387 -2.68 17.96 -22.35
N VAL A 388 -2.33 17.03 -23.24
CA VAL A 388 -1.37 17.23 -24.33
C VAL A 388 -1.83 18.37 -25.25
N ILE A 389 -3.09 18.37 -25.68
CA ILE A 389 -3.66 19.43 -26.55
C ILE A 389 -3.71 20.79 -25.85
N TYR A 390 -4.02 20.81 -24.55
CA TYR A 390 -4.07 22.05 -23.77
C TYR A 390 -2.70 22.71 -23.67
N ASP A 391 -1.65 21.93 -23.37
CA ASP A 391 -0.29 22.46 -23.24
C ASP A 391 0.32 22.86 -24.59
N GLU A 392 -0.01 22.17 -25.68
CA GLU A 392 0.38 22.56 -27.05
C GLU A 392 -0.23 23.91 -27.47
N LYS A 393 -1.47 24.21 -27.05
CA LYS A 393 -2.09 25.52 -27.29
C LYS A 393 -1.55 26.61 -26.37
N ARG A 394 -1.10 26.24 -25.16
CA ARG A 394 -0.53 27.15 -24.17
C ARG A 394 0.93 27.52 -24.48
N SER A 395 1.72 26.60 -25.05
CA SER A 395 3.09 26.85 -25.49
C SER A 395 3.19 27.95 -26.55
N LYS A 396 2.15 28.11 -27.37
CA LYS A 396 2.03 29.18 -28.40
C LYS A 396 1.68 30.57 -27.84
N LYS A 397 1.38 30.73 -26.54
CA LYS A 397 0.81 31.97 -25.98
C LYS A 397 1.58 32.60 -24.82
N TYR A 398 2.58 31.94 -24.25
CA TYR A 398 3.33 32.45 -23.10
C TYR A 398 4.82 32.06 -23.14
N ASP A 399 5.64 33.06 -23.43
CA ASP A 399 7.01 33.18 -22.95
C ASP A 399 6.94 33.36 -21.43
N GLY A 400 7.48 32.42 -20.66
CA GLY A 400 7.57 32.50 -19.20
C GLY A 400 6.64 31.54 -18.45
N TYR A 401 7.23 30.89 -17.44
CA TYR A 401 6.71 29.83 -16.57
C TYR A 401 6.88 28.40 -17.09
N GLY A 402 8.06 27.85 -16.80
CA GLY A 402 8.20 26.46 -16.37
C GLY A 402 7.56 26.27 -14.99
N ASN A 403 7.51 25.01 -14.55
CA ASN A 403 6.97 24.50 -13.28
C ASN A 403 5.56 23.87 -13.40
N LEU A 404 5.53 22.65 -13.96
CA LEU A 404 4.49 21.65 -13.63
C LEU A 404 5.03 20.51 -12.76
N ILE A 405 6.35 20.30 -12.71
CA ILE A 405 6.99 19.21 -11.94
C ILE A 405 7.04 19.53 -10.43
N GLU A 406 7.11 20.81 -10.05
CA GLU A 406 7.05 21.24 -8.63
C GLU A 406 5.72 20.88 -7.93
N ALA A 407 4.63 20.74 -8.68
CA ALA A 407 3.31 20.47 -8.10
C ALA A 407 3.08 18.98 -7.81
N VAL A 408 3.83 18.08 -8.47
CA VAL A 408 3.62 16.62 -8.33
C VAL A 408 4.45 16.06 -7.19
N ASP A 409 5.72 16.47 -7.04
CA ASP A 409 6.58 15.94 -5.98
C ASP A 409 6.35 16.58 -4.61
N ALA A 410 6.02 17.89 -4.54
CA ALA A 410 5.73 18.54 -3.26
C ALA A 410 4.42 18.03 -2.61
N ASP A 411 3.44 17.64 -3.41
CA ASP A 411 2.18 17.05 -2.92
C ASP A 411 2.34 15.54 -2.63
N LEU A 412 3.08 14.76 -3.43
CA LEU A 412 3.39 13.35 -3.12
C LEU A 412 4.22 13.21 -1.84
N ALA A 413 5.19 14.11 -1.61
CA ALA A 413 5.94 14.20 -0.36
C ALA A 413 5.03 14.55 0.83
N LYS A 414 4.11 15.51 0.68
CA LYS A 414 3.11 15.87 1.72
C LYS A 414 2.11 14.76 2.01
N GLN A 415 1.70 13.99 1.01
CA GLN A 415 0.79 12.85 1.15
C GLN A 415 1.44 11.69 1.92
N SER A 416 2.74 11.43 1.68
CA SER A 416 3.50 10.44 2.46
C SER A 416 3.66 10.80 3.95
N MET A 417 3.67 12.10 4.28
CA MET A 417 3.70 12.58 5.68
C MET A 417 2.32 12.57 6.36
N CYS A 418 1.22 12.60 5.61
CA CYS A 418 -0.14 12.59 6.17
C CYS A 418 -0.67 11.20 6.56
N GLN A 419 0.02 10.11 6.21
CA GLN A 419 -0.36 8.75 6.60
C GLN A 419 0.21 8.32 7.98
N LYS A 420 0.84 9.23 8.74
CA LYS A 420 1.48 8.93 10.03
C LYS A 420 0.97 9.72 11.24
N ASN A 421 -0.21 10.32 11.16
CA ASN A 421 -0.88 10.89 12.35
C ASN A 421 -2.25 10.26 12.57
#